data_AF-A0A257RMV2-F1
#
_entry.id   AF-A0A257RMV2-F1
#
_cell.length_a   1.000
_cell.length_b   1.000
_cell.length_c   1.000
_cell.angle_alpha   90.00
_cell.angle_beta   90.00
_cell.angle_gamma   90.00
#
_symmetry.space_group_name_H-M   'P 1'
#
loop_
_entity.id
_entity.type
_entity.pdbx_description
1 polymer ?
#
loop_
_entity_poly.entity_id
_entity_poly.type
_entity_poly.pdbx_seq_one_letter_code
_entity_poly.pdbx_strand_id
1 'polypeptide(L)'
;MLLQDTTQVTNFGQRLGDSFAQVFSDFLRPLGGAVIILFAGYLLAKLMQRMVERLLRRLRLNQMLERGGVLQAVERGGSHLNPARVVAGFVFWLAMFAVILISADALGLSSLASVFSELVSYIPSLIAAIIIILVGIVLGGFVGGLIAASAGALTGGRTLARVGRGGVIL
;
A
#
# COMPACT_ATOMS: atom_id res chain seq x y z
N MET A 1 -10.31 60.28 34.76
CA MET A 1 -10.30 58.80 34.85
C MET A 1 -11.13 58.09 33.77
N LEU A 2 -11.86 58.80 32.89
CA LEU A 2 -12.80 58.21 31.90
C LEU A 2 -12.27 58.12 30.44
N LEU A 3 -10.95 58.20 30.21
CA LEU A 3 -10.35 58.22 28.86
C LEU A 3 -9.44 57.00 28.54
N GLN A 4 -9.37 56.00 29.42
CA GLN A 4 -8.57 54.78 29.18
C GLN A 4 -9.37 53.62 28.54
N ASP A 5 -10.70 53.67 28.53
CA ASP A 5 -11.52 52.58 27.98
C ASP A 5 -11.58 52.57 26.44
N THR A 6 -11.47 53.74 25.79
CA THR A 6 -11.60 53.84 24.33
C THR A 6 -10.39 53.27 23.58
N THR A 7 -9.23 53.12 24.23
CA THR A 7 -8.04 52.49 23.62
C THR A 7 -8.12 50.96 23.62
N GLN A 8 -8.92 50.32 24.49
CA GLN A 8 -9.11 48.87 24.48
C GLN A 8 -9.94 48.39 23.28
N VAL A 9 -10.93 49.20 22.86
CA VAL A 9 -11.87 48.83 21.78
C VAL A 9 -11.21 48.90 20.39
N THR A 10 -10.37 49.90 20.13
CA THR A 10 -9.55 49.96 18.89
C THR A 10 -8.50 48.84 18.85
N ASN A 11 -7.97 48.45 20.01
CA ASN A 11 -6.98 47.38 20.13
C ASN A 11 -7.57 45.98 19.83
N PHE A 12 -8.86 45.71 20.12
CA PHE A 12 -9.42 44.37 19.89
C PHE A 12 -9.53 44.03 18.39
N GLY A 13 -10.00 44.98 17.58
CA GLY A 13 -10.10 44.81 16.12
C GLY A 13 -8.73 44.65 15.45
N GLN A 14 -7.74 45.43 15.88
CA GLN A 14 -6.36 45.29 15.41
C GLN A 14 -5.73 43.97 15.86
N ARG A 15 -5.90 43.57 17.12
CA ARG A 15 -5.35 42.30 17.63
C ARG A 15 -5.96 41.07 16.96
N LEU A 16 -7.25 41.13 16.62
CA LEU A 16 -7.88 40.08 15.80
C LEU A 16 -7.26 40.06 14.40
N GLY A 17 -7.18 41.20 13.72
CA GLY A 17 -6.55 41.31 12.40
C GLY A 17 -5.10 40.79 12.39
N ASP A 18 -4.30 41.20 13.38
CA ASP A 18 -2.91 40.80 13.53
C ASP A 18 -2.79 39.30 13.85
N SER A 19 -3.67 38.75 14.70
CA SER A 19 -3.72 37.31 14.98
C SER A 19 -4.07 36.50 13.73
N PHE A 20 -5.02 36.96 12.92
CA PHE A 20 -5.38 36.30 11.66
C PHE A 20 -4.25 36.38 10.62
N ALA A 21 -3.61 37.54 10.49
CA ALA A 21 -2.48 37.71 9.58
C ALA A 21 -1.27 36.85 9.97
N GLN A 22 -1.01 36.74 11.28
CA GLN A 22 0.07 35.92 11.82
C GLN A 22 -0.19 34.43 11.58
N VAL A 23 -1.40 33.94 11.90
CA VAL A 23 -1.80 32.55 11.62
C VAL A 23 -1.72 32.25 10.12
N PHE A 24 -2.21 33.15 9.27
CA PHE A 24 -2.18 32.94 7.82
C PHE A 24 -0.74 32.85 7.27
N SER A 25 0.16 33.72 7.75
CA SER A 25 1.58 33.68 7.40
C SER A 25 2.26 32.38 7.85
N ASP A 26 1.94 31.92 9.06
CA ASP A 26 2.52 30.70 9.65
C ASP A 26 2.07 29.43 8.92
N PHE A 27 0.87 29.39 8.33
CA PHE A 27 0.43 28.29 7.48
C PHE A 27 0.95 28.39 6.03
N LEU A 28 1.04 29.60 5.46
CA LEU A 28 1.48 29.80 4.06
C LEU A 28 2.96 29.47 3.85
N ARG A 29 3.82 29.82 4.81
CA ARG A 29 5.27 29.64 4.71
C ARG A 29 5.69 28.17 4.56
N PRO A 30 5.23 27.21 5.40
CA PRO A 30 5.56 25.80 5.24
C PRO A 30 4.85 25.11 4.08
N LEU A 31 3.79 25.72 3.52
CA LEU A 31 2.99 25.14 2.44
C LEU A 31 3.83 24.81 1.20
N GLY A 32 4.84 25.62 0.90
CA GLY A 32 5.79 25.33 -0.16
C GLY A 32 6.58 24.02 0.07
N GLY A 33 7.07 23.81 1.29
CA GLY A 33 7.78 22.58 1.66
C GLY A 33 6.89 21.35 1.62
N ALA A 34 5.66 21.48 2.13
CA ALA A 34 4.64 20.44 2.10
C ALA A 34 4.31 19.99 0.66
N VAL A 35 4.12 20.94 -0.26
CA VAL A 35 3.86 20.63 -1.68
C VAL A 35 5.03 19.88 -2.32
N ILE A 36 6.28 20.27 -2.03
CA ILE A 36 7.47 19.58 -2.54
C ILE A 36 7.51 18.12 -2.03
N ILE A 37 7.25 17.92 -0.74
CA ILE A 37 7.20 16.59 -0.11
C ILE A 37 6.09 15.75 -0.75
N LEU A 38 4.90 16.31 -0.92
CA LEU A 38 3.76 15.63 -1.52
C LEU A 38 4.06 15.20 -2.97
N PHE A 39 4.72 16.06 -3.73
CA PHE A 39 5.10 15.77 -5.12
C PHE A 39 6.17 14.68 -5.21
N ALA A 40 7.22 14.76 -4.36
CA ALA A 40 8.27 13.75 -4.29
C ALA A 40 7.72 12.39 -3.83
N GLY A 41 6.89 12.39 -2.79
CA GLY A 41 6.27 11.18 -2.25
C GLY A 41 5.25 10.55 -3.20
N TYR A 42 4.48 11.34 -3.96
CA TYR A 42 3.62 10.84 -5.03
C TYR A 42 4.41 10.01 -6.04
N LEU A 43 5.59 10.49 -6.43
CA LEU A 43 6.44 9.82 -7.40
C LEU A 43 6.96 8.48 -6.87
N LEU A 44 7.38 8.45 -5.60
CA LEU A 44 7.79 7.24 -4.88
C LEU A 44 6.64 6.23 -4.76
N ALA A 45 5.46 6.66 -4.31
CA ALA A 45 4.28 5.80 -4.17
C ALA A 45 3.88 5.17 -5.53
N LYS A 46 3.93 5.97 -6.60
CA LYS A 46 3.63 5.49 -7.96
C LYS A 46 4.66 4.48 -8.47
N LEU A 47 5.93 4.64 -8.09
CA LEU A 47 6.97 3.65 -8.40
C LEU A 47 6.69 2.32 -7.68
N MET A 48 6.35 2.36 -6.39
CA MET A 48 6.01 1.17 -5.60
C MET A 48 4.79 0.45 -6.17
N GLN A 49 3.72 1.18 -6.52
CA GLN A 49 2.53 0.64 -7.17
C GLN A 49 2.89 -0.17 -8.41
N ARG A 50 3.73 0.40 -9.29
CA ARG A 50 4.15 -0.25 -10.54
C ARG A 50 4.98 -1.51 -10.27
N MET A 51 5.86 -1.48 -9.27
CA MET A 51 6.66 -2.65 -8.89
C MET A 51 5.76 -3.79 -8.42
N VAL A 52 4.84 -3.51 -7.49
CA VAL A 52 3.88 -4.47 -6.97
C VAL A 52 3.01 -5.03 -8.11
N GLU A 53 2.42 -4.18 -8.94
CA GLU A 53 1.57 -4.62 -10.06
C GLU A 53 2.35 -5.50 -11.07
N ARG A 54 3.63 -5.19 -11.35
CA ARG A 54 4.48 -6.04 -12.20
C ARG A 54 4.79 -7.38 -11.56
N LEU A 55 5.11 -7.41 -10.26
CA LEU A 55 5.35 -8.64 -9.50
C LEU A 55 4.13 -9.55 -9.52
N LEU A 56 2.95 -9.02 -9.17
CA LEU A 56 1.71 -9.81 -9.15
C LEU A 56 1.33 -10.35 -10.54
N ARG A 57 1.56 -9.58 -11.61
CA ARG A 57 1.33 -10.05 -12.99
C ARG A 57 2.29 -11.14 -13.42
N ARG A 58 3.59 -11.02 -13.08
CA ARG A 58 4.60 -12.05 -13.39
C ARG A 58 4.29 -13.37 -12.69
N LEU A 59 3.70 -13.30 -11.50
CA LEU A 59 3.33 -14.43 -10.68
C LEU A 59 2.18 -15.30 -11.23
N ARG A 60 1.60 -14.94 -12.39
CA ARG A 60 0.45 -15.66 -12.99
C ARG A 60 -0.66 -15.94 -11.98
N LEU A 61 -0.91 -15.02 -11.03
CA LEU A 61 -2.06 -15.11 -10.11
C LEU A 61 -3.37 -15.31 -10.88
N ASN A 62 -3.47 -14.76 -12.10
CA ASN A 62 -4.60 -15.00 -13.01
C ASN A 62 -4.81 -16.50 -13.32
N GLN A 63 -3.76 -17.30 -13.52
CA GLN A 63 -3.89 -18.74 -13.80
C GLN A 63 -4.20 -19.59 -12.56
N MET A 64 -3.83 -19.09 -11.36
CA MET A 64 -4.23 -19.74 -10.10
C MET A 64 -5.67 -19.38 -9.71
N LEU A 65 -6.12 -18.14 -9.95
CA LEU A 65 -7.50 -17.69 -9.70
C LEU A 65 -8.49 -18.19 -10.76
N GLU A 66 -8.05 -18.42 -12.01
CA GLU A 66 -8.83 -19.10 -13.07
C GLU A 66 -9.24 -20.52 -12.66
N ARG A 67 -8.38 -21.25 -11.93
CA ARG A 67 -8.70 -22.59 -11.43
C ARG A 67 -9.58 -22.57 -10.17
N GLY A 68 -9.67 -21.42 -9.48
CA GLY A 68 -10.46 -21.23 -8.26
C GLY A 68 -11.88 -20.68 -8.48
N GLY A 69 -12.33 -20.50 -9.73
CA GLY A 69 -13.70 -20.06 -10.02
C GLY A 69 -14.01 -18.58 -9.78
N VAL A 70 -13.02 -17.77 -9.35
CA VAL A 70 -13.22 -16.34 -9.06
C VAL A 70 -13.48 -15.52 -10.34
N LEU A 71 -13.01 -16.01 -11.49
CA LEU A 71 -13.31 -15.38 -12.80
C LEU A 71 -14.81 -15.36 -13.13
N GLN A 72 -15.57 -16.39 -12.73
CA GLN A 72 -17.01 -16.49 -13.02
C GLN A 72 -17.87 -15.52 -12.20
N ALA A 73 -17.34 -14.99 -11.09
CA ALA A 73 -17.97 -13.92 -10.32
C ALA A 73 -17.68 -12.53 -10.92
N VAL A 74 -16.57 -12.37 -11.64
CA VAL A 74 -16.11 -11.10 -12.21
C VAL A 74 -16.67 -10.86 -13.62
N GLU A 75 -16.89 -11.90 -14.42
CA GLU A 75 -17.45 -11.78 -15.78
C GLU A 75 -18.90 -11.29 -15.82
N ARG A 76 -19.66 -11.44 -14.73
CA ARG A 76 -21.04 -10.91 -14.65
C ARG A 76 -21.10 -9.39 -14.44
N GLY A 77 -19.98 -8.74 -14.11
CA GLY A 77 -19.91 -7.32 -13.77
C GLY A 77 -19.34 -6.39 -14.85
N GLY A 78 -18.98 -6.90 -16.04
CA GLY A 78 -18.56 -6.06 -17.17
C GLY A 78 -17.25 -5.28 -17.01
N SER A 79 -16.48 -5.49 -15.94
CA SER A 79 -15.17 -4.88 -15.78
C SER A 79 -14.11 -5.95 -15.56
N HIS A 80 -13.09 -5.94 -16.42
CA HIS A 80 -11.85 -6.70 -16.23
C HIS A 80 -11.08 -6.11 -15.03
N LEU A 81 -11.61 -6.23 -13.82
CA LEU A 81 -10.94 -5.85 -12.58
C LEU A 81 -9.80 -6.85 -12.34
N ASN A 82 -8.62 -6.50 -12.83
CA ASN A 82 -7.41 -7.28 -12.61
C ASN A 82 -7.08 -7.24 -11.10
N PRO A 83 -7.15 -8.36 -10.36
CA PRO A 83 -6.94 -8.39 -8.91
C PRO A 83 -5.56 -7.82 -8.53
N ALA A 84 -4.56 -8.01 -9.40
CA ALA A 84 -3.23 -7.45 -9.21
C ALA A 84 -3.22 -5.92 -9.18
N ARG A 85 -4.06 -5.28 -10.00
CA ARG A 85 -4.19 -3.82 -10.03
C ARG A 85 -4.90 -3.30 -8.79
N VAL A 86 -5.88 -4.04 -8.26
CA VAL A 86 -6.58 -3.68 -7.00
C VAL A 86 -5.59 -3.70 -5.83
N VAL A 87 -4.83 -4.78 -5.67
CA VAL A 87 -3.82 -4.90 -4.59
C VAL A 87 -2.72 -3.84 -4.75
N ALA A 88 -2.22 -3.62 -5.97
CA ALA A 88 -1.24 -2.57 -6.22
C ALA A 88 -1.79 -1.16 -5.91
N GLY A 89 -3.07 -0.89 -6.24
CA GLY A 89 -3.75 0.35 -5.89
C GLY A 89 -3.90 0.53 -4.38
N PHE A 90 -4.15 -0.54 -3.63
CA PHE A 90 -4.20 -0.50 -2.17
C PHE A 90 -2.84 -0.12 -1.58
N VAL A 91 -1.74 -0.71 -2.07
CA VAL A 91 -0.37 -0.34 -1.65
C VAL A 91 -0.04 1.12 -1.98
N PHE A 92 -0.46 1.61 -3.15
CA PHE A 92 -0.32 3.02 -3.51
C PHE A 92 -1.01 3.93 -2.51
N TRP A 93 -2.25 3.60 -2.15
CA TRP A 93 -3.04 4.42 -1.24
C TRP A 93 -2.43 4.45 0.16
N LEU A 94 -1.94 3.31 0.66
CA LEU A 94 -1.19 3.24 1.92
C LEU A 94 0.09 4.10 1.88
N ALA A 95 0.90 3.96 0.84
CA ALA A 95 2.11 4.76 0.69
C ALA A 95 1.80 6.27 0.60
N MET A 96 0.73 6.65 -0.11
CA MET A 96 0.29 8.04 -0.20
C MET A 96 -0.15 8.59 1.16
N PHE A 97 -0.86 7.77 1.95
CA PHE A 97 -1.29 8.17 3.29
C PHE A 97 -0.09 8.53 4.17
N ALA A 98 1.01 7.77 4.08
CA ALA A 98 2.26 8.09 4.76
C ALA A 98 2.86 9.43 4.31
N VAL A 99 2.88 9.68 3.00
CA VAL A 99 3.40 10.93 2.43
C VAL A 99 2.56 12.14 2.87
N ILE A 100 1.24 12.03 2.88
CA ILE A 100 0.33 13.07 3.36
C ILE A 100 0.66 13.42 4.81
N LEU A 101 0.98 12.42 5.63
CA LEU A 101 1.27 12.65 7.03
C LEU A 101 2.61 13.36 7.25
N ILE A 102 3.64 12.99 6.50
CA ILE A 102 4.93 13.69 6.49
C ILE A 102 4.75 15.14 6.00
N SER A 103 3.91 15.34 4.98
CA SER A 103 3.57 16.66 4.48
C SER A 103 2.77 17.49 5.50
N ALA A 104 1.91 16.86 6.30
CA ALA A 104 1.15 17.52 7.36
C ALA A 104 2.06 17.91 8.54
N ASP A 105 3.02 17.05 8.90
CA ASP A 105 4.06 17.38 9.88
C ASP A 105 4.88 18.60 9.44
N ALA A 106 5.26 18.64 8.16
CA ALA A 106 5.96 19.80 7.57
C ALA A 106 5.12 21.09 7.60
N LEU A 107 3.79 21.01 7.64
CA LEU A 107 2.88 22.16 7.81
C LEU A 107 2.77 22.63 9.27
N GLY A 108 3.43 21.97 10.22
CA GLY A 108 3.33 22.28 11.65
C GLY A 108 2.14 21.63 12.35
N LEU A 109 1.43 20.70 11.69
CA LEU A 109 0.34 19.90 12.29
C LEU A 109 0.90 18.71 13.10
N SER A 110 2.02 18.89 13.80
CA SER A 110 2.79 17.83 14.44
C SER A 110 2.01 17.07 15.52
N SER A 111 1.08 17.72 16.23
CA SER A 111 0.21 17.04 17.21
C SER A 111 -0.78 16.07 16.57
N LEU A 112 -1.31 16.38 15.39
CA LEU A 112 -2.09 15.40 14.63
C LEU A 112 -1.14 14.38 13.99
N ALA A 113 -0.05 14.83 13.39
CA ALA A 113 0.87 13.96 12.68
C ALA A 113 1.47 12.88 13.60
N SER A 114 1.78 13.18 14.85
CA SER A 114 2.40 12.22 15.79
C SER A 114 1.49 11.02 16.09
N VAL A 115 0.20 11.24 16.36
CA VAL A 115 -0.77 10.18 16.63
C VAL A 115 -0.93 9.25 15.43
N PHE A 116 -1.00 9.83 14.24
CA PHE A 116 -1.12 9.06 13.00
C PHE A 116 0.22 8.48 12.56
N SER A 117 1.36 9.02 13.01
CA SER A 117 2.71 8.58 12.62
C SER A 117 2.97 7.18 13.13
N GLU A 118 2.49 6.87 14.33
CA GLU A 118 2.54 5.52 14.87
C GLU A 118 1.76 4.53 13.99
N LEU A 119 0.55 4.89 13.54
CA LEU A 119 -0.23 4.06 12.60
C LEU A 119 0.47 3.92 11.24
N VAL A 120 1.05 5.00 10.73
CA VAL A 120 1.78 5.03 9.45
C VAL A 120 3.08 4.23 9.53
N SER A 121 3.73 4.13 10.70
CA SER A 121 4.96 3.35 10.87
C SER A 121 4.76 1.85 10.62
N TYR A 122 3.52 1.35 10.71
CA TYR A 122 3.17 -0.01 10.33
C TYR A 122 3.05 -0.20 8.81
N ILE A 123 2.86 0.88 8.03
CA ILE A 123 2.71 0.81 6.56
C ILE A 123 3.96 0.25 5.87
N PRO A 124 5.19 0.73 6.16
CA PRO A 124 6.41 0.11 5.65
C PRO A 124 6.48 -1.41 5.92
N SER A 125 6.12 -1.83 7.13
CA SER A 125 6.10 -3.24 7.55
C SER A 125 5.04 -4.04 6.80
N LEU A 126 3.85 -3.49 6.59
CA LEU A 126 2.79 -4.08 5.77
C LEU A 126 3.23 -4.26 4.31
N ILE A 127 3.88 -3.24 3.74
CA ILE A 127 4.41 -3.31 2.38
C ILE A 127 5.49 -4.39 2.30
N ALA A 128 6.41 -4.45 3.27
CA ALA A 128 7.42 -5.49 3.35
C ALA A 128 6.79 -6.89 3.44
N ALA A 129 5.75 -7.06 4.25
CA ALA A 129 5.01 -8.32 4.35
C ALA A 129 4.39 -8.74 3.00
N ILE A 130 3.76 -7.80 2.28
CA ILE A 130 3.23 -8.06 0.94
C ILE A 130 4.37 -8.47 -0.02
N ILE A 131 5.50 -7.77 0.00
CA ILE A 131 6.67 -8.12 -0.82
C ILE A 131 7.17 -9.53 -0.51
N ILE A 132 7.29 -9.89 0.77
CA ILE A 132 7.72 -11.22 1.21
C ILE A 132 6.76 -12.29 0.70
N ILE A 133 5.43 -12.08 0.82
CA ILE A 133 4.42 -13.01 0.29
C ILE A 133 4.60 -13.18 -1.22
N LEU A 134 4.77 -12.09 -1.97
CA LEU A 134 4.96 -12.15 -3.41
C LEU A 134 6.21 -12.93 -3.79
N VAL A 135 7.34 -12.65 -3.14
CA VAL A 135 8.60 -13.37 -3.36
C VAL A 135 8.46 -14.84 -2.99
N GLY A 136 7.76 -15.16 -1.90
CA GLY A 136 7.46 -16.53 -1.48
C GLY A 136 6.69 -17.32 -2.53
N ILE A 137 5.67 -16.71 -3.16
CA ILE A 137 4.92 -17.35 -4.25
C ILE A 137 5.82 -17.62 -5.46
N VAL A 138 6.72 -16.69 -5.82
CA VAL A 138 7.68 -16.88 -6.93
C VAL A 138 8.56 -18.08 -6.63
N LEU A 139 9.23 -18.05 -5.47
CA LEU A 139 10.19 -19.07 -5.06
C LEU A 139 9.52 -20.44 -4.90
N GLY A 140 8.32 -20.49 -4.33
CA GLY A 140 7.54 -21.72 -4.19
C GLY A 140 7.23 -22.39 -5.52
N GLY A 141 6.94 -21.61 -6.57
CA GLY A 141 6.76 -22.12 -7.93
C GLY A 141 8.03 -22.76 -8.50
N PHE A 142 9.20 -22.14 -8.27
CA PHE A 142 10.49 -22.71 -8.68
C PHE A 142 10.80 -24.01 -7.94
N VAL A 143 10.65 -24.01 -6.62
CA VAL A 143 10.90 -25.20 -5.78
C VAL A 143 9.95 -26.34 -6.17
N GLY A 144 8.67 -26.05 -6.36
CA GLY A 144 7.69 -27.04 -6.83
C GLY A 144 8.04 -27.63 -8.20
N GLY A 145 8.54 -26.79 -9.12
CA GLY A 145 9.04 -27.24 -10.42
C GLY A 145 10.26 -28.17 -10.30
N LEU A 146 11.19 -27.87 -9.41
CA LEU A 146 12.36 -28.71 -9.14
C LEU A 146 12.00 -30.05 -8.50
N ILE A 147 11.04 -30.05 -7.57
CA ILE A 147 10.50 -31.27 -6.96
C ILE A 147 9.77 -32.09 -8.01
N ALA A 148 8.94 -31.47 -8.85
CA ALA A 148 8.23 -32.15 -9.92
C ALA A 148 9.18 -32.72 -11.00
N ALA A 149 10.26 -32.03 -11.34
CA ALA A 149 11.29 -32.52 -12.25
C ALA A 149 12.04 -33.72 -11.65
N SER A 150 12.42 -33.62 -10.37
CA SER A 150 13.11 -34.70 -9.64
C SER A 150 12.21 -35.92 -9.41
N ALA A 151 10.94 -35.72 -9.07
CA ALA A 151 9.93 -36.78 -8.93
C ALA A 151 9.52 -37.37 -10.29
N GLY A 152 9.50 -36.54 -11.34
CA GLY A 152 9.29 -36.95 -12.72
C GLY A 152 10.37 -37.93 -13.20
N ALA A 153 11.62 -37.72 -12.79
CA ALA A 153 12.74 -38.65 -13.04
C ALA A 153 12.59 -40.01 -12.34
N LEU A 154 11.76 -40.10 -11.29
CA LEU A 154 11.43 -41.34 -10.57
C LEU A 154 10.16 -42.02 -11.10
N THR A 155 9.59 -41.58 -12.24
CA THR A 155 8.38 -42.16 -12.85
C THR A 155 8.66 -43.51 -13.54
N GLY A 156 9.23 -44.46 -12.81
CA GLY A 156 8.92 -45.90 -12.92
C GLY A 156 7.68 -46.28 -12.09
N GLY A 157 7.02 -45.33 -11.43
CA GLY A 157 5.89 -45.59 -10.51
C GLY A 157 4.56 -45.99 -11.16
N ARG A 158 4.40 -45.85 -12.49
CA ARG A 158 3.16 -46.27 -13.19
C ARG A 158 3.06 -47.80 -13.33
N THR A 159 4.17 -48.53 -13.23
CA THR A 159 4.19 -50.00 -13.19
C THR A 159 4.13 -50.53 -11.75
N LEU A 160 4.79 -49.88 -10.77
CA LEU A 160 4.65 -50.24 -9.35
C LEU A 160 3.22 -50.03 -8.81
N ALA A 161 2.51 -48.99 -9.26
CA ALA A 161 1.11 -48.77 -8.85
C ALA A 161 0.15 -49.87 -9.36
N ARG A 162 0.48 -50.59 -10.44
CA ARG A 162 -0.31 -51.75 -10.92
C ARG A 162 0.01 -53.03 -10.15
N VAL A 163 1.26 -53.23 -9.72
CA VAL A 163 1.64 -54.40 -8.92
C VAL A 163 1.14 -54.28 -7.47
N GLY A 164 1.18 -53.07 -6.90
CA GLY A 164 0.67 -52.82 -5.54
C GLY A 164 -0.85 -53.02 -5.38
N ARG A 165 -1.65 -52.77 -6.43
CA ARG A 165 -3.10 -53.07 -6.39
C ARG A 165 -3.42 -54.56 -6.46
N GLY A 166 -2.51 -55.40 -6.96
CA GLY A 166 -2.69 -56.87 -6.97
C GLY A 166 -2.44 -57.53 -5.62
N GLY A 167 -1.63 -56.91 -4.76
CA GLY A 167 -1.26 -57.46 -3.44
C GLY A 167 -2.25 -57.17 -2.30
N VAL A 168 -3.25 -56.32 -2.51
CA VAL A 168 -4.26 -55.96 -1.48
C VAL A 168 -5.57 -56.74 -1.67
N ILE A 169 -5.67 -57.57 -2.72
CA ILE A 169 -6.86 -58.39 -3.02
C ILE A 169 -6.60 -59.88 -2.72
N LEU A 170 -5.50 -60.22 -2.02
CA LEU A 170 -5.20 -61.58 -1.58
C LEU A 170 -5.15 -61.66 -0.06
#